data_AF-A0A0S3U5M7-F1
#
_entry.id   AF-A0A0S3U5M7-F1
#
_cell.length_a   1.000
_cell.length_b   1.000
_cell.length_c   1.000
_cell.angle_alpha   90.00
_cell.angle_beta   90.00
_cell.angle_gamma   90.00
#
_symmetry.space_group_name_H-M   'P 1'
#
loop_
_entity.id
_entity.type
_entity.pdbx_description
1 polymer ?
#
loop_
_entity_poly.entity_id
_entity_poly.type
_entity_poly.pdbx_seq_one_letter_code
_entity_poly.pdbx_strand_id
1 'polypeptide(L)' 'MKGPKKLDLLIEALSDGEWHWGDELARTVGHRFGATIKDARNKGYLIKTDRVGLKNRYRMLKISVP' A
#
# COMPACT_ATOMS: atom_id res chain seq x y z
N MET A 1 13.89 -8.81 18.75
CA MET A 1 13.68 -7.83 17.67
C MET A 1 12.19 -7.69 17.40
N LYS A 2 11.65 -6.46 17.33
CA LYS A 2 10.27 -6.23 16.90
C LYS A 2 10.26 -6.25 15.38
N GLY A 3 9.49 -7.14 14.75
CA GLY A 3 9.40 -7.22 13.28
C GLY A 3 8.98 -5.89 12.64
N PRO A 4 9.22 -5.71 11.33
CA PRO A 4 8.85 -4.49 10.62
C PRO A 4 7.36 -4.17 10.82
N LYS A 5 7.00 -2.89 10.97
CA LYS A 5 5.59 -2.53 11.13
C LYS A 5 4.90 -2.76 9.79
N LYS A 6 3.62 -3.13 9.84
CA LYS A 6 2.80 -3.35 8.63
C LYS A 6 2.79 -2.16 7.68
N LEU A 7 2.88 -0.94 8.23
CA LEU A 7 3.02 0.27 7.43
C LEU A 7 4.33 0.24 6.64
N ASP A 8 5.45 -0.05 7.29
CA ASP A 8 6.78 -0.10 6.64
C ASP A 8 6.77 -1.11 5.47
N LEU A 9 6.20 -2.30 5.68
CA LEU A 9 6.03 -3.32 4.63
C LEU A 9 5.16 -2.82 3.46
N LEU A 10 4.09 -2.08 3.75
CA LEU A 10 3.24 -1.50 2.72
C LEU A 10 3.96 -0.41 1.92
N ILE A 11 4.74 0.45 2.59
CA ILE A 11 5.50 1.52 1.92
C ILE A 11 6.59 0.92 1.04
N GLU A 12 7.31 -0.07 1.55
CA GLU A 12 8.32 -0.81 0.80
C GLU A 12 7.72 -1.46 -0.46
N ALA A 13 6.60 -2.19 -0.31
CA ALA A 13 5.93 -2.86 -1.41
C ALA A 13 5.40 -1.91 -2.50
N LEU A 14 5.06 -0.67 -2.16
CA LEU A 14 4.54 0.32 -3.10
C LEU A 14 5.59 1.36 -3.55
N SER A 15 6.84 1.22 -3.12
CA SER A 15 7.90 2.21 -3.33
C SER A 15 8.33 2.35 -4.81
N ASP A 16 8.11 1.31 -5.62
CA ASP A 16 8.35 1.36 -7.07
C ASP A 16 7.39 2.33 -7.79
N GLY A 17 6.22 2.61 -7.19
CA GLY A 17 5.17 3.47 -7.72
C GLY A 17 4.29 2.78 -8.76
N GLU A 18 4.45 1.47 -8.94
CA GLU A 18 3.69 0.63 -9.86
C GLU A 18 2.39 0.13 -9.22
N TRP A 19 1.52 -0.45 -10.06
CA TRP A 19 0.28 -1.05 -9.59
C TRP A 19 0.49 -2.48 -9.09
N HIS A 20 0.12 -2.73 -7.84
CA HIS A 20 0.16 -4.04 -7.20
C HIS A 20 -1.24 -4.51 -6.80
N TRP A 21 -1.55 -5.79 -6.93
CA TRP A 21 -2.87 -6.29 -6.57
C TRP A 21 -3.05 -6.37 -5.05
N GLY A 22 -4.27 -6.11 -4.58
CA GLY A 22 -4.59 -6.11 -3.15
C GLY A 22 -4.41 -7.47 -2.48
N ASP A 23 -4.60 -8.57 -3.20
CA ASP A 23 -4.36 -9.92 -2.70
C ASP A 23 -2.86 -10.23 -2.55
N GLU A 24 -2.03 -9.76 -3.48
CA GLU A 24 -0.56 -9.82 -3.40
C GLU A 24 -0.06 -9.01 -2.20
N LEU A 25 -0.49 -7.75 -2.07
CA LEU A 25 -0.11 -6.89 -0.96
C LEU A 25 -0.60 -7.42 0.40
N ALA A 26 -1.79 -8.03 0.46
CA ALA A 26 -2.31 -8.61 1.69
C ALA A 26 -1.50 -9.83 2.17
N ARG A 27 -0.83 -10.57 1.26
CA ARG A 27 0.10 -11.65 1.63
C ARG A 27 1.37 -11.09 2.26
N THR A 28 1.87 -9.96 1.76
CA THR A 28 3.09 -9.28 2.28
C THR A 28 2.83 -8.54 3.59
N VAL A 29 1.78 -7.73 3.65
CA VAL A 29 1.45 -6.86 4.80
C VAL A 29 0.70 -7.62 5.90
N GLY A 30 -0.05 -8.65 5.51
CA GLY A 30 -0.81 -9.52 6.40
C GLY A 30 -2.17 -8.97 6.84
N HIS A 31 -2.70 -9.55 7.91
CA HIS A 31 -4.06 -9.30 8.41
C HIS A 31 -4.35 -7.79 8.62
N ARG A 32 -5.58 -7.36 8.29
CA ARG A 32 -6.04 -5.95 8.29
C ARG A 32 -5.36 -5.04 7.28
N PHE A 33 -4.96 -5.56 6.12
CA PHE A 33 -4.42 -4.77 4.99
C PHE A 33 -5.21 -3.48 4.70
N GLY A 34 -6.54 -3.54 4.63
CA GLY A 34 -7.37 -2.35 4.41
C GLY A 34 -7.22 -1.27 5.50
N ALA A 35 -6.99 -1.65 6.75
CA ALA A 35 -6.71 -0.71 7.83
C ALA A 35 -5.32 -0.07 7.68
N THR A 36 -4.33 -0.83 7.21
CA THR A 36 -2.99 -0.31 6.91
C THR A 36 -3.03 0.72 5.78
N ILE A 37 -3.83 0.49 4.73
CA ILE A 37 -4.06 1.48 3.66
C ILE A 37 -4.66 2.78 4.23
N LYS A 38 -5.65 2.65 5.14
CA LYS A 38 -6.27 3.81 5.80
C LYS A 38 -5.26 4.58 6.65
N ASP A 39 -4.45 3.90 7.45
CA ASP A 39 -3.40 4.51 8.28
C ASP A 39 -2.34 5.22 7.41
N ALA A 40 -1.91 4.62 6.31
CA ALA A 40 -0.98 5.24 5.37
C ALA A 40 -1.54 6.55 4.78
N ARG A 41 -2.79 6.55 4.33
CA ARG A 41 -3.44 7.77 3.81
C ARG A 41 -3.56 8.86 4.87
N ASN A 42 -3.93 8.50 6.09
CA ASN A 42 -3.98 9.45 7.21
C ASN A 42 -2.62 10.07 7.53
N LYS A 43 -1.52 9.37 7.23
CA LYS A 43 -0.14 9.84 7.38
C LYS A 43 0.38 10.62 6.17
N GLY A 44 -0.45 10.87 5.16
CA GLY A 44 -0.11 11.69 3.99
C GLY A 44 0.44 10.90 2.79
N TYR A 45 0.52 9.57 2.85
CA TYR A 45 0.94 8.79 1.69
C TYR A 45 -0.14 8.81 0.59
N LEU A 46 0.27 9.20 -0.62
CA LEU A 46 -0.60 9.31 -1.78
C LEU A 46 -0.80 7.93 -2.44
N ILE A 47 -1.65 7.10 -1.84
CA ILE A 47 -1.97 5.76 -2.36
C ILE A 47 -3.26 5.79 -3.17
N LYS A 48 -3.16 5.60 -4.49
CA LYS A 48 -4.31 5.41 -5.37
C LYS A 48 -4.84 3.98 -5.27
N THR A 49 -6.14 3.82 -5.46
CA THR A 49 -6.81 2.52 -5.61
C THR A 49 -7.54 2.53 -6.93
N ASP A 50 -7.43 1.44 -7.67
CA ASP A 50 -8.21 1.19 -8.88
C ASP A 50 -8.90 -0.17 -8.77
N ARG A 51 -10.14 -0.26 -9.27
CA ARG A 51 -10.95 -1.48 -9.20
C ARG A 51 -11.06 -2.08 -10.58
N VAL A 52 -10.58 -3.31 -10.73
CA VAL A 52 -10.65 -4.09 -11.96
C VAL A 52 -11.51 -5.33 -11.70
N GLY A 53 -12.76 -5.27 -12.16
CA GLY A 53 -13.78 -6.27 -11.85
C GLY A 53 -14.05 -6.38 -10.35
N LEU A 54 -13.75 -7.54 -9.77
CA LEU A 54 -13.91 -7.82 -8.34
C LEU A 54 -12.64 -7.58 -7.52
N LYS A 55 -11.52 -7.21 -8.15
CA LYS A 55 -10.24 -7.00 -7.47
C LYS A 55 -9.86 -5.52 -7.42
N ASN A 56 -9.11 -5.16 -6.39
CA ASN A 56 -8.50 -3.84 -6.25
C ASN A 56 -7.00 -3.94 -6.50
N ARG A 57 -6.43 -2.93 -7.16
CA ARG A 57 -4.98 -2.70 -7.24
C ARG A 57 -4.64 -1.34 -6.62
N TYR A 58 -3.41 -1.22 -6.14
CA TYR A 58 -2.93 -0.07 -5.38
C TYR A 58 -1.57 0.38 -5.93
N ARG A 59 -1.33 1.68 -5.94
CA ARG A 59 0.00 2.27 -6.22
C ARG A 59 0.25 3.47 -5.35
N MET A 60 1.51 3.74 -5.02
CA MET A 60 1.91 5.00 -4.41
C MET A 60 2.33 5.99 -5.51
N LEU A 61 1.90 7.25 -5.39
CA LEU A 61 2.43 8.30 -6.25
C LEU A 61 3.79 8.71 -5.71
N LYS A 62 4.80 8.71 -6.60
CA LYS A 62 6.04 9.42 -6.32
C LYS A 62 5.67 10.89 -6.20
N ILE A 63 5.89 11.48 -5.03
CA ILE A 63 5.84 12.93 -4.90
C ILE A 63 7.01 13.43 -5.74
N SER A 64 6.73 13.94 -6.95
CA SER A 64 7.70 14.77 -7.63
C SER A 64 7.78 16.04 -6.80
N VAL A 65 8.83 16.16 -6.00
CA VAL A 65 9.21 17.48 -5.50
C VAL A 65 9.58 18.27 -6.76
N PRO A 66 8.90 19.40 -7.05
CA PRO A 66 9.23 20.23 -8.21
C PRO A 66 10.67 20.75 -8.14
#